data_AF-A0A1C5R3V1-F1
#
_entry.id   AF-A0A1C5R3V1-F1
#
_cell.length_a   1.000
_cell.length_b   1.000
_cell.length_c   1.000
_cell.angle_alpha   90.00
_cell.angle_beta   90.00
_cell.angle_gamma   90.00
#
_symmetry.space_group_name_H-M   'P 1'
#
loop_
_entity.id
_entity.type
_entity.pdbx_description
1 polymer ?
#
loop_
_entity_poly.entity_id
_entity_poly.type
_entity_poly.pdbx_seq_one_letter_code
_entity_poly.pdbx_strand_id
1 'polypeptide(L)' 'MTLREVLRAAEDFAYIRIKVKKYGLMFETCYAAEGLEGHQNEEFEKLKEKEVIRFCNNRVGIGGITNELEIEIKEGK' A
#
# COMPACT_ATOMS: atom_id res chain seq x y z
N MET A 1 -7.45 -11.11 -2.43
CA MET A 1 -7.41 -10.33 -1.17
C MET A 1 -7.43 -8.87 -1.54
N THR A 2 -8.26 -8.08 -0.87
CA THR A 2 -8.41 -6.63 -1.12
C THR A 2 -7.35 -5.83 -0.37
N LEU A 3 -7.08 -4.60 -0.82
CA LEU A 3 -6.17 -3.70 -0.10
C LEU A 3 -6.63 -3.51 1.36
N ARG A 4 -7.93 -3.36 1.61
CA ARG A 4 -8.48 -3.19 2.96
C ARG A 4 -8.13 -4.37 3.89
N GLU A 5 -8.21 -5.60 3.39
CA GLU A 5 -7.87 -6.80 4.17
C GLU A 5 -6.37 -6.86 4.48
N VAL A 6 -5.54 -6.48 3.49
CA VAL A 6 -4.08 -6.40 3.68
C VAL A 6 -3.72 -5.34 4.71
N LEU A 7 -4.35 -4.16 4.65
CA LEU A 7 -4.10 -3.06 5.58
C LEU A 7 -4.48 -3.41 7.03
N ARG A 8 -5.59 -4.12 7.24
CA ARG A 8 -5.96 -4.63 8.58
C ARG A 8 -4.93 -5.61 9.14
N ALA A 9 -4.30 -6.39 8.28
CA ALA A 9 -3.23 -7.31 8.68
C ALA A 9 -1.86 -6.62 8.80
N ALA A 10 -1.77 -5.33 8.47
CA ALA A 10 -0.54 -4.55 8.40
C ALA A 10 -0.37 -3.53 9.52
N GLU A 11 -1.20 -3.59 10.57
CA GLU A 11 -1.18 -2.66 11.71
C GLU A 11 0.19 -2.63 12.44
N ASP A 12 1.00 -3.69 12.33
CA ASP A 12 2.34 -3.77 12.91
C ASP A 12 3.46 -3.06 12.11
N PHE A 13 3.15 -2.50 10.92
CA PHE A 13 4.14 -1.82 10.09
C PHE A 13 4.18 -0.32 10.37
N ALA A 14 5.37 0.30 10.32
CA ALA A 14 5.49 1.75 10.47
C ALA A 14 5.11 2.50 9.19
N TYR A 15 5.38 1.88 8.03
CA TYR A 15 5.12 2.47 6.72
C TYR A 15 4.51 1.46 5.76
N ILE A 16 3.63 1.95 4.88
CA ILE A 16 2.97 1.18 3.84
C ILE A 16 3.23 1.87 2.49
N ARG A 17 3.96 1.19 1.62
CA ARG A 17 4.24 1.59 0.25
C ARG A 17 3.25 0.90 -0.67
N ILE A 18 2.41 1.66 -1.36
CA ILE A 18 1.45 1.16 -2.35
C ILE A 18 1.94 1.53 -3.74
N LYS A 19 2.08 0.50 -4.59
CA LYS A 19 2.42 0.60 -6.00
C LYS A 19 1.18 0.28 -6.83
N VAL A 20 0.66 1.26 -7.54
CA VAL A 20 -0.50 1.10 -8.44
C VAL A 20 -0.03 1.07 -9.87
N LYS A 21 -0.27 -0.04 -10.57
CA LYS A 21 0.01 -0.18 -11.99
C LYS A 21 -1.24 0.15 -12.81
N LYS A 22 -1.18 1.20 -13.63
CA LYS A 22 -2.30 1.69 -14.46
C LYS A 22 -1.82 2.05 -15.86
N TYR A 23 -2.45 1.50 -16.90
CA TYR A 23 -2.08 1.75 -18.32
C TYR A 23 -0.59 1.56 -18.66
N GLY A 24 0.12 0.66 -17.97
CA GLY A 24 1.55 0.43 -18.17
C GLY A 24 2.46 1.36 -17.37
N LEU A 25 1.91 2.36 -16.69
CA LEU A 25 2.62 3.23 -15.74
C LEU A 25 2.55 2.63 -14.33
N MET A 26 3.57 2.92 -13.52
CA MET A 26 3.63 2.56 -12.10
C MET A 26 3.60 3.84 -11.27
N PHE A 27 2.64 3.95 -10.36
CA PHE A 27 2.50 5.04 -9.41
C PHE A 27 2.81 4.50 -8.02
N GLU A 28 3.74 5.14 -7.31
CA GLU A 28 4.13 4.73 -5.97
C GLU A 28 3.74 5.81 -4.96
N THR A 29 3.16 5.40 -3.85
CA THR A 29 2.88 6.29 -2.72
C THR A 29 3.25 5.60 -1.42
N CYS A 30 3.98 6.30 -0.57
CA CYS A 30 4.34 5.82 0.76
C CYS A 30 3.47 6.54 1.80
N TYR A 31 2.83 5.75 2.65
CA TYR A 31 1.99 6.22 3.75
C TYR A 31 2.64 5.82 5.07
N ALA A 32 2.64 6.73 6.06
CA ALA A 32 2.85 6.32 7.44
C ALA A 32 1.62 5.52 7.90
N ALA A 33 1.82 4.36 8.53
CA ALA A 33 0.70 3.50 8.93
C ALA A 33 -0.22 4.20 9.93
N GLU A 34 0.36 4.97 10.87
CA GLU A 34 -0.37 5.82 11.82
C GLU A 34 -1.27 6.86 11.13
N GLY A 35 -0.91 7.29 9.92
CA GLY A 35 -1.67 8.27 9.13
C GLY A 35 -2.85 7.66 8.36
N LEU A 36 -2.91 6.34 8.19
CA LEU A 36 -3.97 5.66 7.44
C LEU A 36 -5.28 5.53 8.22
N GLU A 37 -5.24 5.65 9.55
CA GLU A 37 -6.45 5.70 10.39
C GLU A 37 -7.20 7.04 10.25
N GLY A 38 -6.55 8.12 9.81
CA GLY A 38 -7.13 9.48 9.82
C GLY A 38 -7.13 10.24 8.49
N HIS A 39 -6.25 9.93 7.53
CA HIS A 39 -6.20 10.63 6.25
C HIS A 39 -6.86 9.81 5.13
N GLN A 40 -8.18 9.94 5.03
CA GLN A 40 -8.96 9.43 3.91
C GLN A 40 -8.79 10.35 2.70
N ASN A 41 -7.69 10.19 1.97
CA ASN A 41 -7.58 10.74 0.62
C ASN A 41 -8.60 10.01 -0.28
N GLU A 42 -9.43 10.75 -1.03
CA GLU A 42 -10.44 10.16 -1.94
C GLU A 42 -9.84 9.15 -2.92
N GLU A 43 -8.59 9.34 -3.34
CA GLU A 43 -7.89 8.38 -4.20
C GLU A 43 -7.55 7.09 -3.46
N PHE A 44 -7.22 7.17 -2.17
CA PHE A 44 -6.94 6.01 -1.34
C PHE A 44 -8.19 5.17 -1.06
N GLU A 45 -9.32 5.82 -0.79
CA GLU A 45 -10.61 5.11 -0.61
C GLU A 45 -10.97 4.29 -1.85
N LYS A 46 -10.71 4.83 -3.06
CA LYS A 46 -10.93 4.11 -4.33
C LYS A 46 -10.02 2.90 -4.50
N LEU A 47 -8.87 2.87 -3.82
CA LEU A 47 -7.91 1.75 -3.86
C LEU A 47 -8.24 0.64 -2.86
N LYS A 48 -8.93 0.94 -1.74
CA LYS A 48 -9.21 -0.04 -0.67
C LYS A 48 -9.92 -1.32 -1.14
N GLU A 49 -10.80 -1.18 -2.12
CA GLU A 49 -11.57 -2.29 -2.67
C GLU A 49 -10.88 -2.99 -3.86
N LYS A 50 -9.73 -2.47 -4.30
CA LYS A 50 -9.00 -3.06 -5.41
C LYS A 50 -8.28 -4.33 -4.98
N GLU A 51 -8.16 -5.24 -5.93
CA GLU A 51 -7.44 -6.50 -5.76
C GLU A 51 -5.94 -6.23 -5.66
N VAL A 52 -5.33 -6.77 -4.61
CA VAL A 52 -3.88 -6.77 -4.43
C VAL A 52 -3.30 -7.93 -5.23
N ILE A 53 -2.42 -7.62 -6.18
CA ILE A 53 -1.76 -8.61 -7.04
C ILE A 53 -0.42 -9.09 -6.47
N ARG A 54 0.17 -8.31 -5.55
CA ARG A 54 1.40 -8.68 -4.86
C ARG A 54 1.46 -7.99 -3.50
N PHE A 55 1.94 -8.71 -2.50
CA PHE A 55 2.33 -8.15 -1.21
C PHE A 55 3.73 -8.64 -0.85
N CYS A 56 4.60 -7.75 -0.40
CA CYS A 56 5.95 -8.08 0.04
C CYS A 56 6.23 -7.38 1.37
N ASN A 57 6.53 -8.20 2.39
CA ASN A 57 6.98 -7.72 3.68
C ASN A 57 8.48 -7.37 3.56
N ASN A 58 8.79 -6.10 3.35
CA ASN A 58 10.15 -5.61 3.27
C ASN A 58 10.56 -5.05 4.65
N ARG A 59 11.13 -5.92 5.48
CA ARG A 59 11.75 -5.51 6.76
C ARG A 59 13.05 -4.71 6.57
N VAL A 60 13.51 -4.54 5.34
CA VAL A 60 14.65 -3.71 4.96
C VAL A 60 14.12 -2.63 4.01
N GLY A 61 13.73 -1.48 4.55
CA GLY A 61 13.22 -0.36 3.77
C GLY A 61 14.34 0.45 3.11
N ILE A 62 13.94 1.37 2.24
CA ILE A 62 14.85 2.29 1.55
C ILE A 62 15.32 3.34 2.56
N GLY A 63 16.65 3.55 2.67
CA GLY A 63 17.21 4.57 3.56
C GLY A 63 17.41 4.14 5.02
N GLY A 64 17.39 2.84 5.33
CA GLY A 64 17.68 2.31 6.67
C GLY A 64 16.49 2.25 7.62
N ILE A 65 15.28 2.53 7.13
CA ILE A 65 14.04 2.40 7.89
C ILE A 65 13.58 0.93 7.83
N THR A 66 13.59 0.25 8.97
CA THR A 66 13.10 -1.12 9.11
C THR A 66 11.60 -1.11 9.43
N ASN A 67 10.79 -1.84 8.64
CA ASN A 67 9.32 -2.04 8.71
C ASN A 67 8.50 -1.29 7.64
N GLU A 68 8.74 -1.61 6.36
CA GLU A 68 7.89 -1.19 5.24
C GLU A 68 7.05 -2.37 4.72
N LEU A 69 5.75 -2.18 4.53
CA LEU A 69 4.91 -3.09 3.77
C LEU A 69 4.79 -2.60 2.33
N GLU A 70 5.21 -3.40 1.35
CA GLU A 70 5.00 -3.11 -0.06
C GLU A 70 3.77 -3.84 -0.59
N ILE A 71 2.85 -3.10 -1.20
CA ILE A 71 1.60 -3.62 -1.77
C ILE A 71 1.53 -3.19 -3.24
N GLU A 72 1.35 -4.14 -4.15
CA GLU A 72 1.11 -3.85 -5.57
C GLU A 72 -0.35 -4.10 -5.93
N ILE A 73 -0.97 -3.10 -6.55
CA ILE A 73 -2.34 -3.13 -7.04
C ILE A 73 -2.27 -2.92 -8.56
N LYS A 74 -3.03 -3.71 -9.30
CA LYS A 74 -3.20 -3.51 -10.74
C LYS A 74 -4.56 -2.89 -10.99
N GLU A 75 -4.59 -1.64 -11.44
CA GLU A 75 -5.79 -1.12 -12.08
C GLU A 75 -5.86 -1.70 -13.49
N GLY A 76 -6.94 -2.43 -13.76
CA GLY A 76 -7.26 -2.95 -15.09
C GLY A 76 -7.45 -1.85 -16.13
N LYS A 77 -7.47 -2.26 -17.40
CA LYS A 77 -7.70 -1.42 -18.58
C LYS A 77 -8.98 -0.59 -18.46
#